data_AF-A0A9P6L662-F1
#
_entry.id   AF-A0A9P6L662-F1
#
_cell.length_a   1.000
_cell.length_b   1.000
_cell.length_c   1.000
_cell.angle_alpha   90.00
_cell.angle_beta   90.00
_cell.angle_gamma   90.00
#
_symmetry.space_group_name_H-M   'P 1'
#
loop_
_entity.id
_entity.type
_entity.pdbx_description
1 polymer ?
#
loop_
_entity_poly.entity_id
_entity_poly.type
_entity_poly.pdbx_seq_one_letter_code
_entity_poly.pdbx_strand_id
1 'polypeptide(L)' 'QKRDMSWWPKVSIWEASNLNVGCWTPLCERWFQKRLQGIKDGTARPHPAPVW' A
#
# COMPACT_ATOMS: atom_id res chain seq x y z
N GLN A 1 -20.66 6.82 9.54
CA GLN A 1 -19.90 5.86 8.71
C GLN A 1 -18.42 6.22 8.79
N LYS A 2 -17.59 5.45 9.52
CA LYS A 2 -16.13 5.70 9.59
C LYS A 2 -15.52 5.29 8.25
N ARG A 3 -14.87 6.24 7.57
CA ARG A 3 -14.02 5.91 6.42
C ARG A 3 -12.73 5.34 6.99
N ASP A 4 -12.56 4.03 6.91
CA ASP A 4 -11.33 3.38 7.33
C ASP A 4 -10.19 3.84 6.41
N MET A 5 -9.41 4.79 6.91
CA MET A 5 -8.20 5.28 6.27
C MET A 5 -7.03 4.43 6.76
N SER A 6 -6.40 3.72 5.84
CA SER A 6 -5.24 2.89 6.15
C SER A 6 -4.00 3.50 5.50
N TRP A 7 -2.82 3.22 6.06
CA TRP A 7 -1.54 3.53 5.41
C TRP A 7 -1.11 2.46 4.40
N TRP A 8 -1.76 1.31 4.45
CA TRP A 8 -1.48 0.14 3.64
C TRP A 8 -2.76 -0.38 2.99
N PRO A 9 -2.67 -0.97 1.79
CA PRO A 9 -3.80 -1.57 1.11
C PRO A 9 -4.34 -2.76 1.90
N LYS A 10 -5.63 -3.05 1.74
CA LYS A 10 -6.22 -4.30 2.24
C LYS A 10 -5.67 -5.48 1.44
N VAL A 11 -5.66 -6.66 2.05
CA VAL A 11 -5.18 -7.90 1.42
C VAL A 11 -5.87 -8.15 0.07
N SER A 12 -7.18 -7.96 -0.03
CA SER A 12 -7.93 -8.16 -1.27
C SER A 12 -7.50 -7.23 -2.41
N ILE A 13 -7.01 -6.03 -2.12
CA ILE A 13 -6.49 -5.10 -3.13
C ILE A 13 -5.04 -5.42 -3.47
N TRP A 14 -4.26 -5.80 -2.47
CA TRP A 14 -2.92 -6.32 -2.69
C TRP A 14 -2.96 -7.56 -3.58
N GLU A 15 -3.90 -8.46 -3.35
CA GLU A 15 -4.09 -9.69 -4.11
C GLU A 15 -4.49 -9.44 -5.56
N ALA A 16 -5.31 -8.40 -5.80
CA ALA A 16 -5.66 -7.95 -7.15
C ALA A 16 -4.50 -7.21 -7.85
N SER A 17 -3.46 -6.82 -7.11
CA SER A 17 -2.31 -6.13 -7.69
C SER A 17 -1.34 -7.11 -8.35
N ASN A 18 -0.62 -6.62 -9.36
CA ASN A 18 0.47 -7.38 -10.01
C ASN A 18 1.68 -7.64 -9.09
N LEU A 19 1.65 -7.20 -7.83
CA LEU A 19 2.68 -7.48 -6.82
C LEU A 19 2.39 -8.75 -6.01
N ASN A 20 1.17 -9.31 -6.09
CA ASN A 20 0.84 -10.56 -5.44
C ASN A 20 1.26 -11.78 -6.27
N VAL A 21 2.54 -12.09 -6.25
CA VAL A 21 3.13 -13.27 -6.92
C VAL A 21 3.35 -14.45 -5.94
N GLY A 22 2.63 -14.48 -4.82
CA GLY A 22 2.73 -15.53 -3.80
C GLY A 22 3.99 -15.46 -2.92
N CYS A 23 4.90 -14.51 -3.17
CA CYS A 23 6.08 -14.27 -2.36
C CYS A 23 6.43 -12.78 -2.32
N TRP A 24 7.27 -12.39 -1.34
CA TRP A 24 7.79 -11.02 -1.24
C TRP A 24 8.94 -10.84 -2.23
N THR A 25 8.67 -10.16 -3.34
CA THR A 25 9.69 -9.89 -4.36
C THR A 25 10.39 -8.55 -4.15
N PRO A 26 11.55 -8.32 -4.79
CA PRO A 26 12.19 -7.00 -4.80
C PRO A 26 11.30 -5.86 -5.33
N LEU A 27 10.25 -6.17 -6.11
CA LEU A 27 9.25 -5.17 -6.51
C LEU A 27 8.33 -4.79 -5.34
N CYS A 28 7.88 -5.77 -4.56
CA CYS A 28 7.10 -5.54 -3.34
C CYS A 28 7.90 -4.66 -2.36
N GLU A 29 9.19 -4.97 -2.17
CA GLU A 29 10.05 -4.19 -1.29
C GLU A 29 10.27 -2.76 -1.80
N ARG A 30 10.56 -2.58 -3.09
CA ARG A 30 10.72 -1.23 -3.67
C ARG A 30 9.46 -0.39 -3.53
N TRP A 31 8.29 -0.98 -3.76
CA TRP A 31 7.02 -0.30 -3.54
C TRP A 31 6.85 0.10 -2.08
N PHE A 32 7.10 -0.82 -1.14
CA PHE A 32 6.97 -0.58 0.29
C PHE A 32 7.91 0.52 0.78
N GLN A 33 9.19 0.46 0.39
CA GLN A 33 10.20 1.45 0.76
C GLN A 33 9.88 2.84 0.19
N LYS A 34 9.52 2.94 -1.11
CA LYS A 34 9.13 4.21 -1.73
C LYS A 34 7.95 4.85 -1.01
N ARG A 35 6.99 4.02 -0.62
CA ARG A 35 5.82 4.47 0.13
C ARG A 35 6.19 4.95 1.54
N LEU A 36 6.98 4.16 2.26
CA LEU A 36 7.45 4.47 3.60
C LEU A 36 8.23 5.79 3.61
N GLN A 37 9.06 6.01 2.59
CA GLN A 37 9.76 7.28 2.39
C GLN A 37 8.76 8.43 2.21
N GLY A 38 7.75 8.28 1.35
CA GLY A 38 6.70 9.29 1.20
C GLY A 38 5.93 9.60 2.50
N ILE A 39 5.73 8.60 3.37
CA ILE A 39 5.12 8.81 4.69
C ILE A 39 6.04 9.65 5.59
N LYS A 40 7.34 9.32 5.61
CA LYS A 40 8.35 10.06 6.38
C LYS A 40 8.52 11.49 5.89
N ASP A 41 8.47 11.70 4.57
CA ASP A 41 8.57 13.01 3.93
C ASP A 41 7.26 13.82 4.02
N GLY A 42 6.18 13.24 4.56
CA GLY A 42 4.87 13.89 4.67
C GLY A 42 4.12 14.06 3.35
N THR A 43 4.62 13.48 2.26
CA THR A 43 4.02 13.54 0.91
C THR A 43 2.97 12.47 0.68
N ALA A 44 3.03 11.36 1.42
CA ALA A 44 2.03 10.30 1.40
C ALA A 44 0.95 10.53 2.45
N ARG A 45 -0.30 10.19 2.10
CA ARG A 45 -1.46 10.23 3.00
C ARG A 45 -2.06 8.82 3.14
N PRO A 46 -2.79 8.53 4.24
CA PRO A 46 -3.54 7.31 4.32
C PRO A 46 -4.68 7.36 3.29
N HIS A 47 -4.88 6.27 2.56
CA HIS A 47 -5.91 6.17 1.53
C HIS A 47 -7.09 5.38 2.10
N PRO A 48 -8.33 5.78 1.75
CA PRO A 48 -9.49 4.95 2.07
C PRO A 48 -9.40 3.64 1.29
N ALA A 49 -9.90 2.56 1.89
CA ALA A 49 -9.85 1.21 1.32
C ALA A 49 -10.15 1.10 -0.20
N PRO A 50 -11.18 1.75 -0.79
CA PRO A 50 -11.48 1.60 -2.21
C PRO A 50 -10.56 2.36 -3.19
N VAL A 51 -9.62 3.18 -2.70
CA VAL A 51 -8.75 4.03 -3.55
C VAL A 51 -7.34 3.44 -3.72
N TRP A 52 -7.05 2.32 -3.05
CA TRP A 52 -5.82 1.56 -3.23
C TRP A 52 -5.80 0.81 -4.55
#